data_AF-A0AAD6CJC1-F1
#
_entry.id   AF-A0AAD6CJC1-F1
#
_cell.length_a   1.000
_cell.length_b   1.000
_cell.length_c   1.000
_cell.angle_alpha   90.00
_cell.angle_beta   90.00
_cell.angle_gamma   90.00
#
_symmetry.space_group_name_H-M   'P 1'
#
loop_
_entity.id
_entity.type
_entity.pdbx_description
1 polymer ?
#
loop_
_entity_poly.entity_id
_entity_poly.type
_entity_poly.pdbx_seq_one_letter_code
_entity_poly.pdbx_strand_id
1 'polypeptide(L)'
;MVQEPRIVGGGGIPPGLVRDSMAEMVNLVPTPTIFQLCGIDETFSHNGKSLLPAILEDRDLQKAFFSEAASCFQRSRFSTRHRSRTTPSPSCSTRTHDWWARLYEPAELNGLRADPIELHNPATDQ
;
A
#
# COMPACT_ATOMS: atom_id res chain seq x y z
N MET A 1 5.93 6.61 -3.84
CA MET A 1 4.80 5.69 -3.47
C MET A 1 3.95 6.30 -2.33
N VAL A 2 2.73 5.82 -2.06
CA VAL A 2 1.86 6.38 -1.00
C VAL A 2 2.24 5.81 0.37
N GLN A 3 2.63 6.70 1.30
CA GLN A 3 2.82 6.38 2.70
C GLN A 3 1.86 7.25 3.51
N GLU A 4 0.93 6.61 4.22
CA GLU A 4 -0.08 7.30 5.02
C GLU A 4 0.18 7.05 6.51
N PRO A 5 0.21 8.10 7.35
CA PRO A 5 0.25 7.92 8.78
C PRO A 5 -1.04 7.25 9.25
N ARG A 6 -0.90 6.25 10.11
CA ARG A 6 -2.04 5.51 10.65
C ARG A 6 -1.99 5.48 12.16
N ILE A 7 -3.10 5.85 12.78
CA ILE A 7 -3.30 5.77 14.23
C ILE A 7 -4.50 4.86 14.47
N VAL A 8 -4.30 3.80 15.24
CA VAL A 8 -5.37 2.88 15.66
C VAL A 8 -5.54 3.01 17.16
N GLY A 9 -6.77 3.26 17.60
CA GLY A 9 -7.12 3.34 19.02
C GLY A 9 -8.42 2.60 19.30
N GLY A 10 -8.54 2.07 20.53
CA GLY A 10 -9.69 1.28 20.97
C GLY A 10 -9.45 -0.24 20.88
N GLY A 11 -10.51 -1.03 21.06
CA GLY A 11 -10.45 -2.49 20.91
C GLY A 11 -9.52 -3.23 21.88
N GLY A 12 -9.16 -2.62 23.02
CA GLY A 12 -8.23 -3.21 23.99
C GLY A 12 -6.75 -3.14 23.57
N ILE A 13 -6.42 -2.38 22.53
CA ILE A 13 -5.03 -2.19 22.08
C ILE A 13 -4.26 -1.31 23.10
N PRO A 14 -3.01 -1.67 23.47
CA PRO A 14 -2.22 -0.87 24.40
C PRO A 14 -1.92 0.53 23.86
N PRO A 15 -2.05 1.59 24.69
CA PRO A 15 -1.78 2.95 24.27
C PRO A 15 -0.28 3.20 24.09
N GLY A 16 0.06 4.13 23.20
CA GLY A 16 1.45 4.60 23.03
C GLY A 16 2.38 3.66 22.26
N LEU A 17 1.85 2.57 21.69
CA LEU A 17 2.63 1.70 20.82
C LEU A 17 2.90 2.38 19.46
N VAL A 18 4.17 2.39 19.06
CA VAL A 18 4.61 2.79 17.73
C VAL A 18 5.22 1.56 17.06
N ARG A 19 4.71 1.22 15.88
CA ARG A 19 5.15 0.07 15.08
C ARG A 19 5.54 0.56 13.70
N ASP A 20 6.70 0.14 13.23
CA ASP A 20 7.15 0.36 11.84
C ASP A 20 6.86 -0.86 10.95
N SER A 21 6.08 -1.81 11.49
CA SER A 21 5.58 -2.95 10.74
C SER A 21 4.82 -2.46 9.52
N MET A 22 5.11 -3.10 8.40
CA MET A 22 4.43 -2.86 7.16
C MET A 22 2.90 -3.07 7.34
N ALA A 23 2.06 -2.10 6.95
CA ALA A 23 0.59 -2.24 6.89
C ALA A 23 -0.06 -1.59 5.64
N GLU A 24 -1.16 -2.18 5.14
CA GLU A 24 -2.02 -1.66 4.06
C GLU A 24 -3.39 -1.19 4.56
N MET A 25 -4.07 -0.36 3.76
CA MET A 25 -5.43 0.09 4.04
C MET A 25 -6.41 -1.09 4.10
N VAL A 26 -6.26 -2.07 3.20
CA VAL A 26 -7.04 -3.31 3.18
C VAL A 26 -6.83 -4.19 4.40
N ASN A 27 -5.99 -3.81 5.36
CA ASN A 27 -5.89 -4.50 6.64
C ASN A 27 -6.84 -3.93 7.72
N LEU A 28 -7.45 -2.74 7.59
CA LEU A 28 -8.59 -2.33 8.48
C LEU A 28 -9.97 -2.53 7.87
N VAL A 29 -10.23 -2.00 6.65
CA VAL A 29 -11.60 -1.74 6.18
C VAL A 29 -11.85 -2.47 4.88
N PRO A 30 -12.87 -3.35 4.75
CA PRO A 30 -13.77 -3.94 5.77
C PRO A 30 -13.21 -5.25 6.33
N THR A 31 -11.99 -5.24 6.86
CA THR A 31 -11.12 -6.42 6.83
C THR A 31 -10.90 -7.00 8.24
N PRO A 32 -10.13 -8.09 8.40
CA PRO A 32 -10.27 -8.99 9.55
C PRO A 32 -9.88 -8.37 10.90
N THR A 33 -9.13 -7.26 10.92
CA THR A 33 -8.80 -6.55 12.16
C THR A 33 -10.04 -6.05 12.88
N ILE A 34 -10.99 -5.42 12.19
CA ILE A 34 -12.20 -4.88 12.83
C ILE A 34 -13.10 -6.03 13.29
N PHE A 35 -13.23 -7.08 12.49
CA PHE A 35 -14.02 -8.25 12.85
C PHE A 35 -13.49 -8.97 14.07
N GLN A 36 -12.18 -9.21 14.13
CA GLN A 36 -11.53 -9.81 15.30
C GLN A 36 -11.69 -8.93 16.55
N LEU A 37 -11.54 -7.60 16.41
CA LEU A 37 -11.78 -6.67 17.53
C LEU A 37 -13.23 -6.66 18.01
N CYS A 38 -14.19 -6.92 17.11
CA CYS A 38 -15.62 -6.99 17.42
C CYS A 38 -16.10 -8.40 17.80
N GLY A 39 -15.24 -9.43 17.76
CA GLY A 39 -15.62 -10.83 17.98
C GLY A 39 -16.57 -11.39 16.90
N ILE A 40 -16.49 -10.86 15.67
CA ILE A 40 -17.25 -11.33 14.51
C ILE A 40 -16.38 -12.27 13.68
N ASP A 41 -16.93 -13.39 13.24
CA ASP A 41 -16.25 -14.32 12.35
C ASP A 41 -16.15 -13.78 10.92
N GLU A 42 -15.01 -14.05 10.27
CA GLU A 42 -14.76 -13.73 8.87
C GLU A 42 -15.65 -14.60 7.97
N THR A 43 -16.72 -14.03 7.44
CA THR A 43 -17.70 -14.74 6.60
C THR A 43 -17.50 -14.54 5.11
N PHE A 44 -16.60 -13.64 4.71
CA PHE A 44 -16.34 -13.31 3.32
C PHE A 44 -14.85 -13.19 3.01
N SER A 45 -14.49 -13.31 1.73
CA SER A 45 -13.09 -13.23 1.30
C SER A 45 -12.59 -11.78 1.38
N HIS A 46 -11.40 -11.60 1.96
CA HIS A 46 -10.71 -10.33 2.07
C HIS A 46 -9.29 -10.46 1.53
N ASN A 47 -8.78 -9.38 0.92
CA ASN A 47 -7.40 -9.34 0.41
C ASN A 47 -6.36 -9.04 1.49
N GLY A 48 -6.77 -8.46 2.62
CA GLY A 48 -5.87 -8.09 3.71
C GLY A 48 -5.82 -9.11 4.85
N LYS A 49 -4.87 -8.89 5.75
CA LYS A 49 -4.68 -9.69 6.98
C LYS A 49 -4.93 -8.84 8.22
N SER A 50 -5.22 -9.50 9.34
CA SER A 50 -5.45 -8.80 10.61
C SER A 50 -4.16 -8.11 11.06
N LEU A 51 -4.29 -6.87 11.54
CA LEU A 51 -3.19 -6.10 12.11
C LEU A 51 -2.87 -6.49 13.55
N LEU A 52 -3.71 -7.29 14.22
CA LEU A 52 -3.49 -7.63 15.63
C LEU A 52 -2.12 -8.27 15.90
N PRO A 53 -1.61 -9.22 15.09
CA PRO A 53 -0.26 -9.76 15.28
C PRO A 53 0.83 -8.69 15.09
N ALA A 54 0.66 -7.74 14.16
CA ALA A 54 1.61 -6.65 13.98
C ALA A 54 1.61 -5.68 15.17
N ILE A 55 0.42 -5.36 15.69
CA ILE A 55 0.25 -4.43 16.80
C ILE A 55 0.75 -5.04 18.12
N LEU A 56 0.30 -6.25 18.44
CA LEU A 56 0.52 -6.90 19.73
C LEU A 56 1.89 -7.61 19.80
N GLU A 57 2.34 -8.22 18.71
CA GLU A 57 3.54 -9.07 18.69
C GLU A 57 4.71 -8.48 17.88
N ASP A 58 4.56 -7.30 17.28
CA ASP A 58 5.56 -6.70 16.37
C ASP A 58 5.90 -7.56 15.14
N ARG A 59 4.92 -8.32 14.67
CA ARG A 59 5.14 -9.28 13.59
C ARG A 59 4.77 -8.70 12.23
N ASP A 60 5.69 -8.80 11.27
CA ASP A 60 5.39 -8.51 9.87
C ASP A 60 4.37 -9.49 9.28
N LEU A 61 3.33 -8.93 8.67
CA LEU A 61 2.21 -9.69 8.11
C LEU A 61 2.46 -10.11 6.66
N GLN A 62 3.22 -9.28 5.94
CA GLN A 62 3.49 -9.38 4.51
C GLN A 62 4.92 -8.89 4.24
N LYS A 63 5.53 -9.41 3.17
CA LYS A 63 6.90 -9.02 2.76
C LYS A 63 6.92 -7.84 1.80
N ALA A 64 5.79 -7.57 1.15
CA ALA A 64 5.65 -6.52 0.16
C ALA A 64 4.21 -6.02 0.12
N PHE A 65 4.02 -4.80 -0.38
CA PHE A 65 2.73 -4.15 -0.52
C PHE A 65 2.43 -3.70 -1.91
N PHE A 66 1.14 -3.65 -2.21
CA PHE A 66 0.59 -3.39 -3.50
C PHE A 66 -0.30 -2.15 -3.47
N SER A 67 -0.05 -1.23 -4.40
CA SER A 67 -0.93 -0.10 -4.65
C SER A 67 -1.23 -0.03 -6.14
N GLU A 68 -2.52 -0.01 -6.46
CA GLU A 68 -3.02 0.21 -7.81
C GLU A 68 -3.60 1.61 -7.91
N ALA A 69 -3.31 2.29 -9.02
CA ALA A 69 -3.99 3.51 -9.40
C ALA A 69 -4.45 3.38 -10.86
N ALA A 70 -5.76 3.39 -11.06
CA ALA A 70 -6.34 3.50 -12.39
C ALA A 70 -6.58 4.97 -12.72
N SER A 71 -5.98 5.47 -13.80
CA SER A 71 -6.37 6.75 -14.36
C SER A 71 -7.73 6.58 -15.04
N CYS A 72 -8.81 6.70 -14.27
CA CYS A 72 -10.15 6.76 -14.84
C CYS A 72 -10.34 8.16 -15.46
N PHE A 73 -10.95 8.24 -16.64
CA PHE A 73 -11.12 9.47 -17.42
C PHE A 73 -12.07 10.45 -16.71
N GLN A 74 -11.62 11.13 -15.66
CA GLN A 74 -12.20 12.39 -15.22
C GLN A 74 -11.40 13.51 -15.89
N ARG A 75 -12.09 14.48 -16.52
CA ARG A 75 -11.51 15.68 -17.16
C ARG A 75 -10.79 16.56 -16.13
N SER A 76 -9.68 16.08 -15.58
CA SER A 76 -8.68 16.89 -14.91
C SER A 76 -7.87 17.61 -16.00
N ARG A 77 -7.60 18.90 -15.80
CA ARG A 77 -6.81 19.74 -16.71
C ARG A 77 -5.33 19.31 -16.82
N PHE A 78 -4.93 18.27 -16.08
CA PHE A 78 -3.57 17.76 -15.99
C PHE A 78 -3.42 16.29 -16.46
N SER A 79 -4.40 15.73 -17.18
CA SER A 79 -4.17 14.42 -17.80
C SER A 79 -3.02 14.51 -18.80
N THR A 80 -1.95 13.78 -18.53
CA THR A 80 -0.91 13.48 -19.52
C THR A 80 -1.62 12.93 -20.75
N ARG A 81 -1.43 13.61 -21.89
CA ARG A 81 -2.08 13.28 -23.16
C ARG A 81 -1.58 11.92 -23.67
N HIS A 82 -2.15 10.83 -23.19
CA HIS A 82 -2.22 9.62 -23.98
C HIS A 82 -3.37 9.79 -24.98
N ARG A 83 -3.00 10.14 -26.21
CA ARG A 83 -3.89 10.17 -27.35
C ARG A 83 -4.46 8.75 -27.52
N SER A 84 -5.77 8.60 -27.33
CA SER A 84 -6.55 7.38 -27.51
C SER A 84 -6.17 6.17 -26.64
N ARG A 85 -6.89 5.98 -25.53
CA ARG A 85 -7.19 4.64 -25.01
C ARG A 85 -8.60 4.64 -24.42
N THR A 86 -9.46 3.78 -24.96
CA THR A 86 -10.82 3.52 -24.47
C THR A 86 -10.78 2.70 -23.16
N THR A 87 -9.65 2.05 -22.89
CA THR A 87 -9.37 1.28 -21.69
C THR A 87 -8.51 2.08 -20.71
N PRO A 88 -8.81 2.04 -19.40
CA PRO A 88 -7.94 2.59 -18.39
C PRO A 88 -6.51 2.05 -18.55
N SER A 89 -5.52 2.87 -18.26
CA SER A 89 -4.14 2.41 -18.05
C SER A 89 -3.96 2.23 -16.55
N PRO A 90 -4.20 1.02 -15.98
CA PRO A 90 -3.86 0.77 -14.59
C PRO A 90 -2.35 0.91 -14.43
N SER A 91 -1.95 1.63 -13.39
CA SER A 91 -0.58 1.65 -12.90
C SER A 91 -0.56 0.84 -11.61
N CYS A 92 0.35 -0.13 -11.54
CA CYS A 92 0.50 -0.97 -10.35
C CYS A 92 1.88 -0.73 -9.76
N SER A 93 1.96 -0.68 -8.43
CA SER A 93 3.22 -0.51 -7.72
C SER A 93 3.35 -1.52 -6.59
N THR A 94 4.57 -1.98 -6.36
CA THR A 94 4.93 -2.89 -5.28
C THR A 94 6.06 -2.30 -4.45
N ARG A 95 6.02 -2.41 -3.11
CA ARG A 95 7.08 -1.92 -2.22
C ARG A 95 7.42 -2.89 -1.11
N THR A 96 8.68 -2.84 -0.73
CA THR A 96 9.26 -3.46 0.46
C THR A 96 9.95 -2.36 1.29
N HIS A 97 10.58 -2.71 2.41
CA HIS A 97 11.43 -1.77 3.14
C HIS A 97 12.64 -1.29 2.33
N ASP A 98 13.09 -2.08 1.34
CA ASP A 98 14.37 -1.84 0.66
C ASP A 98 14.22 -1.21 -0.72
N TRP A 99 13.09 -1.44 -1.39
CA TRP A 99 12.85 -1.01 -2.75
C TRP A 99 11.36 -0.87 -3.07
N TRP A 100 11.04 -0.12 -4.10
CA TRP A 100 9.73 -0.15 -4.74
C TRP A 100 9.86 -0.17 -6.25
N ALA A 101 8.86 -0.77 -6.90
CA ALA A 101 8.74 -0.85 -8.33
C ALA A 101 7.36 -0.40 -8.78
N ARG A 102 7.27 0.28 -9.92
CA ARG A 102 6.00 0.60 -10.58
C ARG A 102 6.03 0.10 -12.01
N LEU A 103 4.96 -0.62 -12.35
CA LEU A 103 4.65 -1.02 -13.70
C LEU A 103 3.74 0.05 -14.31
N TYR A 104 4.37 1.03 -14.94
CA TYR A 104 3.76 2.06 -15.78
C TYR A 104 4.73 2.37 -16.93
N GLU A 105 4.35 3.15 -17.94
CA GLU A 105 5.28 3.55 -19.01
C GLU A 105 5.87 4.94 -18.67
N PRO A 106 7.19 5.08 -18.41
CA PRO A 106 8.23 4.04 -18.29
C PRO A 106 8.20 3.32 -16.93
N ALA A 107 8.77 2.12 -16.88
CA ALA A 107 8.86 1.35 -15.65
C ALA A 107 9.79 2.06 -14.64
N GLU A 108 9.45 1.96 -13.36
CA GLU A 108 10.23 2.57 -12.28
C GLU A 108 10.70 1.48 -11.32
N LEU A 109 11.96 1.50 -10.93
CA LEU A 109 12.53 0.67 -9.87
C LEU A 109 13.44 1.55 -9.03
N ASN A 110 13.16 1.70 -7.73
CA ASN A 110 13.92 2.60 -6.86
C ASN A 110 14.37 1.85 -5.61
N GLY A 111 15.62 2.06 -5.20
CA GLY A 111 16.19 1.50 -3.98
C GLY A 111 16.11 2.50 -2.81
N LEU A 112 15.31 2.19 -1.79
CA LEU A 112 15.05 3.07 -0.65
C LEU A 112 16.26 3.23 0.28
N ARG A 113 17.20 2.27 0.29
CA ARG A 113 18.43 2.38 1.07
C ARG A 113 19.42 3.40 0.51
N ALA A 114 19.49 3.47 -0.83
CA ALA A 114 20.42 4.35 -1.53
C ALA A 114 19.79 5.72 -1.82
N ASP A 115 18.48 5.74 -2.09
CA ASP A 115 17.72 6.95 -2.40
C ASP A 115 16.35 6.94 -1.68
N PRO A 116 16.31 7.34 -0.39
CA PRO A 116 15.06 7.39 0.38
C PRO A 116 14.04 8.39 -0.15
N ILE A 117 14.48 9.37 -0.95
CA ILE A 117 13.65 10.46 -1.47
C ILE A 117 13.18 10.22 -2.91
N GLU A 118 13.48 9.05 -3.49
CA GLU A 118 12.94 8.57 -4.77
C GLU A 118 13.25 9.52 -5.95
N LEU A 119 14.44 10.13 -5.99
CA LEU A 119 14.85 11.08 -7.03
C LEU A 119 15.42 10.41 -8.29
N HIS A 120 15.94 9.19 -8.17
CA HIS A 120 16.67 8.55 -9.26
C HIS A 120 16.09 7.17 -9.60
N ASN A 121 15.62 7.03 -10.84
CA ASN A 121 15.08 5.78 -11.39
C ASN A 121 16.15 5.00 -12.16
N PRO A 122 16.85 4.03 -11.55
CA PRO A 122 17.81 3.19 -12.25
C PRO A 122 17.20 2.31 -13.36
N ALA A 123 15.87 2.13 -13.43
CA ALA A 123 15.26 1.34 -14.51
C ALA A 123 15.38 2.01 -15.90
N THR A 124 15.68 3.31 -15.95
CA THR A 124 15.90 4.06 -17.19
C THR A 124 17.36 4.18 -17.59
N ASP A 125 18.30 3.73 -16.74
CA ASP A 125 19.72 3.75 -17.02
C ASP A 125 20.10 2.49 -17.83
N GLN A 126 19.78 2.51 -19.13
CA GLN A 126 20.23 1.53 -20.13
C GLN A 126 21.09 2.19 -21.21
#